data_AF-A0A7J9KP18-F1
#
_entry.id   AF-A0A7J9KP18-F1
#
_cell.length_a   1.000
_cell.length_b   1.000
_cell.length_c   1.000
_cell.angle_alpha   90.00
_cell.angle_beta   90.00
_cell.angle_gamma   90.00
#
_symmetry.space_group_name_H-M   'P 1'
#
loop_
_entity.id
_entity.type
_entity.pdbx_description
1 polymer ?
#
loop_
_entity_poly.entity_id
_entity_poly.type
_entity_poly.pdbx_seq_one_letter_code
_entity_poly.pdbx_strand_id
1 'polypeptide(L)'
;ALAEYAVAKEGSTVPRPPELAGLKLDGTGPQVNVLVTAASGGVGQYAVQLLKLANAHITATCGARNMDLVRSLGADEVLDYKTPDGVALKSPSGCKYDVIIHCAHNIPWSTFSANLTPKGKSIL
;
A
#
# COMPACT_ATOMS: atom_id res chain seq x y z
N ALA A 1 -5.19 -2.21 21.02
CA ALA A 1 -6.25 -2.74 20.13
C ALA A 1 -5.54 -3.50 19.02
N LEU A 2 -5.82 -4.79 18.91
CA LEU A 2 -5.08 -5.77 18.11
C LEU A 2 -5.31 -5.51 16.62
N ALA A 3 -4.26 -5.20 15.86
CA ALA A 3 -4.30 -5.27 14.41
C ALA A 3 -4.38 -6.76 14.02
N GLU A 4 -5.43 -7.14 13.30
CA GLU A 4 -5.60 -8.51 12.83
C GLU A 4 -4.49 -8.86 11.82
N TYR A 5 -3.50 -9.62 12.29
CA TYR A 5 -2.62 -10.41 11.43
C TYR A 5 -3.44 -11.59 10.89
N ALA A 6 -3.87 -11.53 9.63
CA ALA A 6 -4.53 -12.67 9.00
C ALA A 6 -3.48 -13.73 8.65
N VAL A 7 -3.18 -14.61 9.61
CA VAL A 7 -2.50 -15.89 9.33
C VAL A 7 -3.57 -16.92 9.00
N ALA A 8 -3.57 -17.43 7.77
CA ALA A 8 -4.48 -18.49 7.34
C ALA A 8 -4.26 -19.76 8.18
N LYS A 9 -5.32 -20.25 8.84
CA LYS A 9 -5.33 -21.59 9.45
C LYS A 9 -5.65 -22.63 8.37
N GLU A 10 -4.86 -23.70 8.31
CA GLU A 10 -5.10 -24.86 7.44
C GLU A 10 -6.44 -25.52 7.79
N GLY A 11 -7.27 -25.80 6.76
CA GLY A 11 -8.41 -26.72 6.86
C GLY A 11 -9.83 -26.17 6.68
N SER A 12 -10.04 -24.99 6.09
CA SER A 12 -11.39 -24.46 5.82
C SER A 12 -11.48 -23.82 4.43
N THR A 13 -12.67 -23.87 3.82
CA THR A 13 -13.08 -23.22 2.55
C THR A 13 -12.25 -21.97 2.25
N VAL A 14 -11.73 -21.86 1.02
CA VAL A 14 -10.85 -20.78 0.53
C VAL A 14 -11.11 -19.49 1.31
N PRO A 15 -10.20 -19.07 2.22
CA PRO A 15 -10.46 -17.91 3.06
C PRO A 15 -10.77 -16.73 2.14
N ARG A 16 -11.94 -16.10 2.35
CA ARG A 16 -12.27 -14.88 1.59
C ARG A 16 -11.11 -13.91 1.77
N PRO A 17 -10.55 -13.38 0.68
CA PRO A 17 -9.50 -12.37 0.78
C PRO A 17 -9.99 -11.25 1.70
N PRO A 18 -9.13 -10.70 2.57
CA PRO A 18 -9.52 -9.58 3.41
C PRO A 18 -10.06 -8.47 2.53
N GLU A 19 -11.25 -7.95 2.88
CA GLU A 19 -11.86 -6.86 2.11
C GLU A 19 -10.97 -5.61 2.20
N LEU A 20 -10.40 -5.23 1.05
CA LEU A 20 -9.42 -4.15 0.86
C LEU A 20 -10.13 -2.79 0.79
N ALA A 21 -10.83 -2.40 1.85
CA ALA A 21 -11.55 -1.11 1.90
C ALA A 21 -12.57 -0.89 0.75
N GLY A 22 -13.16 -1.97 0.21
CA GLY A 22 -14.10 -1.89 -0.91
C GLY A 22 -13.44 -1.76 -2.30
N LEU A 23 -12.12 -1.95 -2.39
CA LEU A 23 -11.38 -2.02 -3.65
C LEU A 23 -11.96 -3.11 -4.57
N LYS A 24 -12.25 -2.74 -5.82
CA LYS A 24 -12.70 -3.67 -6.86
C LYS A 24 -11.78 -3.58 -8.06
N LEU A 25 -11.27 -4.72 -8.51
CA LEU A 25 -10.31 -4.79 -9.63
C LEU A 25 -10.92 -4.40 -10.99
N ASP A 26 -12.25 -4.30 -11.08
CA ASP A 26 -12.96 -3.79 -12.25
C ASP A 26 -13.02 -2.25 -12.31
N GLY A 27 -12.42 -1.57 -11.32
CA GLY A 27 -12.40 -0.11 -11.22
C GLY A 27 -13.71 0.54 -10.77
N THR A 28 -14.76 -0.26 -10.49
CA THR A 28 -16.09 0.25 -10.08
C THR A 28 -16.18 0.57 -8.58
N GLY A 29 -15.13 0.27 -7.81
CA GLY A 29 -15.06 0.59 -6.39
C GLY A 29 -14.87 2.09 -6.15
N PRO A 30 -15.14 2.57 -4.91
CA PRO A 30 -14.71 3.90 -4.52
C PRO A 30 -13.19 4.01 -4.64
N GLN A 31 -12.70 5.18 -5.05
CA GLN A 31 -11.27 5.44 -5.02
C GLN A 31 -10.80 5.45 -3.57
N VAL A 32 -9.73 4.69 -3.29
CA VAL A 32 -9.11 4.55 -1.97
C VAL A 32 -7.64 4.93 -2.04
N ASN A 33 -7.10 5.44 -0.92
CA ASN A 33 -5.69 5.83 -0.84
C ASN A 33 -4.85 4.65 -0.37
N VAL A 34 -3.87 4.25 -1.18
CA VAL A 34 -3.05 3.07 -0.92
C VAL A 34 -1.57 3.41 -0.92
N LEU A 35 -0.87 2.99 0.13
CA LEU A 35 0.59 3.03 0.19
C LEU A 35 1.16 1.68 -0.24
N VAL A 36 2.12 1.68 -1.17
CA VAL A 36 2.91 0.49 -1.53
C VAL A 36 4.38 0.74 -1.20
N THR A 37 4.94 0.00 -0.24
CA THR A 37 6.38 0.12 0.07
C THR A 37 7.22 -0.82 -0.77
N ALA A 38 8.47 -0.44 -1.06
CA ALA A 38 9.36 -1.23 -1.92
C ALA A 38 8.74 -1.54 -3.29
N ALA A 39 8.03 -0.56 -3.86
CA ALA A 39 7.22 -0.68 -5.07
C ALA A 39 8.03 -1.09 -6.31
N SER A 40 9.34 -0.85 -6.34
CA SER A 40 10.20 -1.30 -7.44
C SER A 40 10.62 -2.77 -7.34
N GLY A 41 10.28 -3.48 -6.26
CA GLY A 41 10.59 -4.89 -6.05
C GLY A 41 9.59 -5.82 -6.75
N GLY A 42 9.81 -7.14 -6.67
CA GLY A 42 9.02 -8.14 -7.40
C GLY A 42 7.52 -8.04 -7.18
N VAL A 43 7.06 -8.04 -5.92
CA VAL A 43 5.62 -7.93 -5.58
C VAL A 43 5.10 -6.51 -5.81
N GLY A 44 5.90 -5.50 -5.44
CA GLY A 44 5.51 -4.10 -5.49
C GLY A 44 5.08 -3.62 -6.88
N GLN A 45 5.77 -4.05 -7.94
CA GLN A 45 5.45 -3.64 -9.31
C GLN A 45 4.08 -4.16 -9.77
N TYR A 46 3.74 -5.40 -9.40
CA TYR A 46 2.41 -5.95 -9.68
C TYR A 46 1.34 -5.29 -8.83
N ALA A 47 1.63 -5.04 -7.54
CA ALA A 47 0.69 -4.36 -6.65
C ALA A 47 0.30 -2.98 -7.19
N VAL A 48 1.26 -2.16 -7.65
CA VAL A 48 0.98 -0.84 -8.25
C VAL A 48 0.05 -0.96 -9.46
N GLN A 49 0.34 -1.88 -10.39
CA GLN A 49 -0.47 -2.04 -11.59
C GLN A 49 -1.89 -2.53 -11.28
N LEU A 50 -2.03 -3.51 -10.38
CA LEU A 50 -3.34 -4.04 -9.97
C LEU A 50 -4.17 -2.97 -9.25
N LEU A 51 -3.55 -2.17 -8.38
CA LEU A 51 -4.20 -1.06 -7.70
C LEU A 51 -4.64 0.02 -8.69
N LYS A 52 -3.85 0.25 -9.74
CA LYS A 52 -4.21 1.25 -10.77
C LYS A 52 -5.44 0.82 -11.55
N LEU A 53 -5.52 -0.46 -11.93
CA LEU A 53 -6.72 -1.06 -12.52
C LEU A 53 -7.93 -0.95 -11.59
N ALA A 54 -7.70 -1.03 -10.28
CA ALA A 54 -8.73 -0.94 -9.27
C ALA A 54 -9.13 0.50 -8.87
N ASN A 55 -8.72 1.51 -9.65
CA ASN A 55 -9.01 2.92 -9.42
C ASN A 55 -8.50 3.47 -8.07
N ALA A 56 -7.44 2.88 -7.51
CA ALA A 56 -6.80 3.41 -6.30
C ALA A 56 -5.93 4.65 -6.61
N HIS A 57 -5.79 5.53 -5.61
CA HIS A 57 -4.75 6.55 -5.59
C HIS A 57 -3.52 6.00 -4.86
N ILE A 58 -2.40 5.91 -5.56
CA ILE A 58 -1.25 5.12 -5.13
C ILE A 58 -0.09 6.03 -4.74
N THR A 59 0.28 5.97 -3.46
CA THR A 59 1.57 6.46 -3.00
C THR A 59 2.54 5.29 -2.94
N ALA A 60 3.70 5.40 -3.56
CA ALA A 60 4.66 4.32 -3.65
C ALA A 60 6.03 4.73 -3.10
N THR A 61 6.69 3.85 -2.36
CA THR A 61 8.09 4.06 -1.94
C THR A 61 9.05 3.19 -2.73
N CYS A 62 10.14 3.78 -3.20
CA CYS A 62 11.24 3.06 -3.85
C CYS A 62 12.54 3.85 -3.66
N GLY A 63 13.67 3.33 -4.14
CA GLY A 63 14.90 4.13 -4.17
C GLY A 63 14.87 5.13 -5.32
N ALA A 64 15.49 6.30 -5.15
CA ALA A 64 15.49 7.39 -6.15
C ALA A 64 15.67 6.95 -7.62
N ARG A 65 16.58 6.01 -7.89
CA ARG A 65 16.86 5.48 -9.23
C ARG A 65 15.66 4.80 -9.93
N ASN A 66 14.64 4.39 -9.18
CA ASN A 66 13.48 3.65 -9.68
C ASN A 66 12.20 4.49 -9.69
N MET A 67 12.26 5.78 -9.34
CA MET A 67 11.06 6.59 -9.20
C MET A 67 10.27 6.72 -10.50
N ASP A 68 10.96 6.93 -11.63
CA ASP A 68 10.31 7.06 -12.93
C ASP A 68 9.69 5.74 -13.40
N LEU A 69 10.34 4.61 -13.10
CA LEU A 69 9.76 3.29 -13.32
C LEU A 69 8.44 3.15 -12.56
N VAL A 70 8.44 3.42 -11.25
CA VAL A 70 7.24 3.24 -10.41
C VAL A 70 6.10 4.18 -10.82
N ARG A 71 6.41 5.42 -11.24
CA ARG A 71 5.42 6.32 -11.86
C ARG A 71 4.83 5.73 -13.13
N SER A 72 5.67 5.21 -14.02
CA SER A 72 5.22 4.60 -15.28
C SER A 72 4.30 3.39 -15.08
N LEU A 73 4.42 2.69 -13.95
CA LEU A 73 3.57 1.57 -13.58
C LEU A 73 2.19 2.00 -13.04
N GLY A 74 1.99 3.29 -12.77
CA GLY A 74 0.70 3.85 -12.36
C GLY A 74 0.68 4.47 -10.96
N ALA A 75 1.82 4.59 -10.27
CA ALA A 75 1.87 5.31 -9.00
C ALA A 75 1.60 6.81 -9.21
N ASP A 76 0.67 7.37 -8.43
CA ASP A 76 0.29 8.78 -8.50
C ASP A 76 1.30 9.66 -7.73
N GLU A 77 1.82 9.15 -6.62
CA GLU A 77 2.86 9.78 -5.82
C GLU A 77 4.02 8.80 -5.60
N VAL A 78 5.27 9.29 -5.68
CA VAL A 78 6.44 8.44 -5.43
C VAL A 78 7.41 9.11 -4.47
N LEU A 79 7.74 8.40 -3.41
CA LEU A 79 8.66 8.81 -2.35
C LEU A 79 9.97 8.02 -2.45
N ASP A 80 11.10 8.72 -2.36
CA ASP A 80 12.38 8.05 -2.08
C ASP A 80 12.42 7.66 -0.60
N TYR A 81 12.53 6.36 -0.31
CA TYR A 81 12.52 5.85 1.07
C TYR A 81 13.68 6.38 1.92
N LYS A 82 14.71 6.98 1.32
CA LYS A 82 15.84 7.60 2.02
C LYS A 82 15.59 9.05 2.44
N THR A 83 14.52 9.67 1.96
CA THR A 83 14.14 11.05 2.32
C THR A 83 13.33 11.09 3.62
N PRO A 84 13.29 12.22 4.34
CA PRO A 84 12.48 12.35 5.55
C PRO A 84 11.01 11.96 5.34
N ASP A 85 10.42 12.37 4.21
CA ASP A 85 9.02 12.05 3.88
C ASP A 85 8.83 10.57 3.56
N GLY A 86 9.78 9.96 2.85
CA GLY A 86 9.78 8.52 2.57
C GLY A 86 9.99 7.66 3.81
N VAL A 87 10.81 8.10 4.77
CA VAL A 87 10.97 7.43 6.08
C VAL A 87 9.69 7.56 6.91
N ALA A 88 9.06 8.73 6.89
CA ALA A 88 7.82 8.99 7.60
C ALA A 88 6.57 8.41 6.91
N LEU A 89 6.72 7.89 5.69
CA LEU A 89 5.64 7.39 4.83
C LEU A 89 4.51 8.41 4.62
N LYS A 90 4.83 9.70 4.64
CA LYS A 90 3.84 10.77 4.49
C LYS A 90 3.53 11.00 3.03
N SER A 91 2.27 10.89 2.67
CA SER A 91 1.79 11.23 1.33
C SER A 91 2.05 12.71 1.05
N PRO A 92 2.62 13.08 -0.12
CA PRO A 92 2.77 14.47 -0.56
C PRO A 92 1.46 15.27 -0.53
N SER A 93 0.32 14.66 -0.84
CA SER A 93 -1.00 15.30 -0.75
C SER A 93 -1.53 15.43 0.69
N GLY A 94 -0.86 14.85 1.68
CA GLY A 94 -1.28 14.86 3.09
C GLY A 94 -2.41 13.87 3.42
N CYS A 95 -2.87 13.08 2.45
CA CYS A 95 -3.90 12.07 2.65
C CYS A 95 -3.42 10.92 3.55
N LYS A 96 -4.33 10.38 4.36
CA LYS A 96 -4.13 9.14 5.10
C LYS A 96 -4.49 7.94 4.23
N TYR A 97 -3.87 6.80 4.50
CA TYR A 97 -4.07 5.58 3.73
C TYR A 97 -5.19 4.72 4.29
N ASP A 98 -6.04 4.22 3.41
CA ASP A 98 -7.03 3.19 3.72
C ASP A 98 -6.40 1.80 3.72
N VAL A 99 -5.40 1.59 2.87
CA VAL A 99 -4.64 0.34 2.79
C VAL A 99 -3.15 0.64 2.69
N ILE A 100 -2.34 -0.12 3.45
CA ILE A 100 -0.89 -0.15 3.28
C ILE A 100 -0.51 -1.56 2.85
N ILE A 101 0.13 -1.69 1.68
CA ILE A 101 0.76 -2.92 1.21
C ILE A 101 2.27 -2.79 1.45
N HIS A 102 2.79 -3.53 2.43
CA HIS A 102 4.14 -3.36 2.93
C HIS A 102 5.06 -4.54 2.61
N CYS A 103 5.89 -4.39 1.59
CA CYS A 103 6.92 -5.36 1.20
C CYS A 103 8.36 -4.97 1.61
N ALA A 104 8.53 -4.00 2.52
CA ALA A 104 9.83 -3.59 3.04
C ALA A 104 10.08 -4.19 4.44
N HIS A 105 11.30 -4.02 4.97
CA HIS A 105 11.66 -4.51 6.30
C HIS A 105 11.99 -3.33 7.21
N ASN A 106 11.96 -3.54 8.52
CA ASN A 106 12.39 -2.59 9.55
C ASN A 106 11.61 -1.26 9.60
N ILE A 107 10.34 -1.24 9.19
CA ILE A 107 9.47 -0.08 9.43
C ILE A 107 8.65 -0.33 10.70
N PRO A 108 8.78 0.51 11.74
CA PRO A 108 7.99 0.36 12.97
C PRO A 108 6.50 0.52 12.70
N TRP A 109 5.68 -0.28 13.39
CA TRP A 109 4.21 -0.18 13.34
C TRP A 109 3.69 1.24 13.58
N SER A 110 4.34 2.01 14.47
CA SER A 110 3.98 3.40 14.75
C SER A 110 3.99 4.29 13.51
N THR A 111 4.86 4.01 12.54
CA THR A 111 4.94 4.73 11.26
C THR A 111 3.72 4.44 10.40
N PHE A 112 3.25 3.20 10.37
CA PHE A 112 2.02 2.83 9.66
C PHE A 112 0.79 3.39 10.35
N SER A 113 0.65 3.18 11.66
CA SER A 113 -0.51 3.64 12.42
C SER A 113 -0.66 5.15 12.40
N ALA A 114 0.44 5.90 12.32
CA ALA A 114 0.41 7.35 12.18
C ALA A 114 -0.14 7.81 10.83
N ASN A 115 -0.10 6.98 9.78
CA ASN A 115 -0.52 7.34 8.41
C ASN A 115 -1.79 6.64 7.93
N LEU A 116 -2.31 5.66 8.68
CA LEU A 116 -3.58 5.00 8.39
C LEU A 116 -4.79 5.88 8.74
N THR A 117 -5.90 5.70 8.02
CA THR A 117 -7.22 6.15 8.45
C THR A 117 -7.70 5.32 9.65
N PRO A 118 -8.74 5.75 10.41
CA PRO A 118 -9.24 4.98 11.56
C PRO A 118 -9.71 3.56 11.23
N LYS A 119 -10.09 3.30 9.97
CA LYS A 119 -10.49 1.97 9.46
C LYS A 119 -9.42 1.32 8.58
N GLY A 120 -8.25 1.95 8.48
CA GLY A 120 -7.21 1.55 7.57
C GLY A 120 -6.58 0.22 7.99
N LYS A 121 -6.10 -0.54 7.00
CA LYS A 121 -5.48 -1.86 7.21
C LYS A 121 -4.08 -1.90 6.62
N SER A 122 -3.17 -2.61 7.28
CA SER A 122 -1.85 -2.93 6.73
C SER A 122 -1.80 -4.41 6.36
N ILE A 123 -1.21 -4.73 5.21
CA ILE A 123 -1.08 -6.08 4.68
C ILE A 123 0.37 -6.27 4.24
N LEU A 124 0.88 -7.49 4.45
CA LEU A 124 2.21 -7.94 4.01
C LEU A 124 2.19 -8.32 2.53
#